data_AF-A0A3D5WN19-F1
#
_entry.id   AF-A0A3D5WN19-F1
#
_cell.length_a   1.000
_cell.length_b   1.000
_cell.length_c   1.000
_cell.angle_alpha   90.00
_cell.angle_beta   90.00
_cell.angle_gamma   90.00
#
_symmetry.space_group_name_H-M   'P 1'
#
loop_
_entity.id
_entity.type
_entity.pdbx_description
1 polymer ?
#
loop_
_entity_poly.entity_id
_entity_poly.type
_entity_poly.pdbx_seq_one_letter_code
_entity_poly.pdbx_strand_id
1 'polypeptide(L)'
;MSLTAAELGRKIKSGEVTAVQAAQEALDAIAAKETAVNSFVTVVDRDKVLAQAENVQKQIEAGEYADSPLAGVPVAIKDNMCIEGILTTCSSKILNNFYPTYTAEAVLNLQK
;
A
#
# COMPACT_ATOMS: atom_id res chain seq x y z
N MET A 1 11.08 -9.38 1.29
CA MET A 1 11.10 -10.57 2.16
C MET A 1 10.07 -11.61 1.68
N SER A 2 10.27 -12.90 1.96
CA SER A 2 9.24 -13.94 1.75
C SER A 2 8.45 -14.12 3.05
N LEU A 3 7.53 -13.20 3.34
CA LEU A 3 6.65 -13.22 4.51
C LEU A 3 5.20 -13.15 4.05
N THR A 4 4.31 -13.81 4.79
CA THR A 4 2.88 -13.55 4.70
C THR A 4 2.55 -12.18 5.29
N ALA A 5 1.40 -11.61 4.92
CA ALA A 5 0.93 -10.33 5.47
C ALA A 5 0.83 -10.36 7.01
N ALA A 6 0.35 -11.49 7.56
CA ALA A 6 0.22 -11.67 9.01
C ALA A 6 1.59 -11.79 9.72
N GLU A 7 2.58 -12.42 9.09
CA GLU A 7 3.95 -12.46 9.63
C GLU A 7 4.60 -11.08 9.61
N LEU A 8 4.46 -10.35 8.50
CA LEU A 8 5.00 -9.00 8.37
C LEU A 8 4.36 -8.05 9.39
N GLY A 9 3.04 -8.09 9.55
CA GLY A 9 2.34 -7.29 10.57
C GLY A 9 2.82 -7.58 11.99
N ARG A 10 3.07 -8.85 12.34
CA ARG A 10 3.67 -9.21 13.65
C ARG A 10 5.08 -8.64 13.82
N LYS A 11 5.92 -8.71 12.79
CA LYS A 11 7.28 -8.16 12.83
C LYS A 11 7.31 -6.64 12.93
N ILE A 12 6.35 -5.97 12.28
CA ILE A 12 6.18 -4.52 12.42
C ILE A 12 5.74 -4.16 13.83
N LYS A 13 4.73 -4.88 14.36
CA LYS A 13 4.26 -4.67 15.73
C LYS A 13 5.33 -4.93 16.79
N SER A 14 6.26 -5.86 16.57
CA SER A 14 7.38 -6.13 17.49
C SER A 14 8.57 -5.18 17.30
N GLY A 15 8.56 -4.31 16.28
CA GLY A 15 9.67 -3.42 15.95
C GLY A 15 10.86 -4.13 15.28
N GLU A 16 10.70 -5.38 14.81
CA GLU A 16 11.77 -6.09 14.07
C GLU A 16 11.94 -5.51 12.65
N VAL A 17 10.85 -4.98 12.09
CA VAL A 17 10.79 -4.34 10.76
C VAL A 17 9.98 -3.05 10.90
N THR A 18 10.37 -1.97 10.24
CA THR A 18 9.55 -0.75 10.19
C THR A 18 8.60 -0.76 9.00
N ALA A 19 7.48 -0.04 9.08
CA ALA A 19 6.57 0.15 7.94
C ALA A 19 7.30 0.74 6.72
N VAL A 20 8.28 1.62 6.96
CA VAL A 20 9.12 2.22 5.91
C VAL A 20 9.99 1.16 5.24
N GLN A 21 10.64 0.28 6.01
CA GLN A 21 11.43 -0.84 5.45
C GLN A 21 10.56 -1.78 4.62
N ALA A 22 9.37 -2.11 5.12
CA ALA A 22 8.42 -2.95 4.40
C ALA A 22 7.98 -2.31 3.06
N ALA A 23 7.67 -1.02 3.07
CA ALA A 23 7.31 -0.27 1.86
C ALA A 23 8.47 -0.17 0.87
N GLN A 24 9.69 0.09 1.36
CA GLN A 24 10.92 0.09 0.57
C GLN A 24 11.07 -1.22 -0.20
N GLU A 25 11.02 -2.35 0.50
CA GLU A 25 11.22 -3.66 -0.11
C GLU A 25 10.14 -4.00 -1.13
N ALA A 26 8.88 -3.61 -0.87
CA ALA A 26 7.80 -3.80 -1.82
C ALA A 26 8.04 -3.00 -3.11
N LEU A 27 8.43 -1.73 -3.00
CA LEU A 27 8.73 -0.87 -4.14
C LEU A 27 9.96 -1.36 -4.93
N ASP A 28 10.99 -1.86 -4.24
CA ASP A 28 12.17 -2.43 -4.88
C ASP A 28 11.83 -3.73 -5.62
N ALA A 29 10.95 -4.57 -5.06
CA ALA A 29 10.46 -5.77 -5.72
C ALA A 29 9.64 -5.45 -6.98
N ILE A 30 8.82 -4.39 -6.94
CA ILE A 30 8.11 -3.88 -8.12
C ILE A 30 9.12 -3.44 -9.17
N ALA A 31 10.08 -2.56 -8.82
CA ALA A 31 11.08 -2.05 -9.74
C ALA A 31 11.89 -3.18 -10.42
N ALA A 32 12.22 -4.24 -9.68
CA ALA A 32 13.02 -5.36 -10.20
C ALA A 32 12.24 -6.34 -11.10
N LYS A 33 10.91 -6.44 -10.96
CA LYS A 33 10.12 -7.53 -11.59
C LYS A 33 9.07 -7.03 -12.57
N GLU A 34 8.60 -5.81 -12.41
CA GLU A 34 7.38 -5.35 -13.07
C GLU A 34 7.52 -5.29 -14.60
N THR A 35 8.72 -5.03 -15.12
CA THR A 35 8.99 -5.09 -16.57
C THR A 35 8.77 -6.47 -17.18
N ALA A 36 8.86 -7.54 -16.40
CA ALA A 36 8.66 -8.91 -16.85
C ALA A 36 7.24 -9.43 -16.53
N VAL A 37 6.62 -8.95 -15.46
CA VAL A 37 5.33 -9.47 -14.95
C VAL A 37 4.15 -8.65 -15.43
N ASN A 38 4.30 -7.32 -15.54
CA ASN A 38 3.25 -6.37 -15.91
C ASN A 38 1.96 -6.56 -15.07
N SER A 39 2.13 -6.52 -13.74
CA SER A 39 1.07 -6.74 -12.74
C SER A 39 0.39 -5.48 -12.20
N PHE A 40 1.01 -4.31 -12.31
CA PHE A 40 0.49 -3.03 -11.81
C PHE A 40 0.05 -2.14 -12.98
N VAL A 41 -1.18 -1.61 -12.91
CA VAL A 41 -1.66 -0.60 -13.87
C VAL A 41 -1.07 0.77 -13.54
N THR A 42 -1.13 1.14 -12.26
CA THR A 42 -0.62 2.41 -11.75
C THR A 42 0.25 2.10 -10.52
N VAL A 43 1.53 2.44 -10.59
CA VAL A 43 2.40 2.44 -9.41
C VAL A 43 2.40 3.86 -8.85
N VAL A 44 2.00 4.01 -7.59
CA VAL A 44 2.03 5.30 -6.89
C VAL A 44 3.48 5.76 -6.76
N ASP A 45 3.68 7.08 -6.85
CA ASP A 45 4.99 7.70 -6.67
C ASP A 45 5.68 7.22 -5.39
N ARG A 46 6.97 6.86 -5.51
CA ARG A 46 7.76 6.23 -4.46
C ARG A 46 7.79 7.09 -3.20
N ASP A 47 8.02 8.39 -3.34
CA ASP A 47 8.17 9.30 -2.20
C ASP A 47 6.84 9.45 -1.46
N LYS A 48 5.71 9.46 -2.19
CA LYS A 48 4.38 9.44 -1.58
C LYS A 48 4.12 8.18 -0.77
N VAL A 49 4.50 7.01 -1.29
CA VAL A 49 4.34 5.72 -0.57
C VAL A 49 5.21 5.69 0.69
N LEU A 50 6.46 6.14 0.59
CA LEU A 50 7.37 6.20 1.74
C LEU A 50 6.90 7.21 2.79
N ALA A 51 6.44 8.39 2.39
CA ALA A 51 5.87 9.38 3.31
C ALA A 51 4.62 8.84 4.03
N GLN A 52 3.76 8.09 3.34
CA GLN A 52 2.63 7.41 3.97
C GLN A 52 3.10 6.36 4.98
N ALA A 53 4.12 5.56 4.64
CA ALA A 53 4.68 4.55 5.53
C ALA A 53 5.32 5.18 6.79
N GLU A 54 6.00 6.32 6.66
CA GLU A 54 6.52 7.10 7.80
C GLU A 54 5.40 7.60 8.71
N ASN A 55 4.29 8.09 8.14
CA ASN A 55 3.15 8.53 8.93
C ASN A 55 2.53 7.36 9.70
N VAL A 56 2.30 6.23 9.02
CA VAL A 56 1.77 5.01 9.66
C VAL A 56 2.72 4.51 10.76
N GLN A 57 4.04 4.56 10.54
CA GLN A 57 5.03 4.19 11.55
C GLN A 57 4.90 5.04 12.83
N LYS A 58 4.74 6.36 12.70
CA LYS A 58 4.52 7.27 13.86
C LYS A 58 3.24 6.91 14.61
N GLN A 59 2.18 6.57 13.90
CA GLN A 59 0.90 6.17 14.51
C GLN A 59 1.00 4.82 15.23
N ILE A 60 1.77 3.86 14.68
CA ILE A 60 2.10 2.59 15.35
C ILE A 60 2.85 2.87 16.66
N GLU A 61 3.87 3.73 16.62
CA GLU A 61 4.67 4.10 17.80
C GLU A 61 3.85 4.87 18.86
N ALA A 62 2.86 5.66 18.41
CA ALA A 62 1.90 6.33 19.28
C ALA A 62 0.82 5.39 19.86
N GLY A 63 0.75 4.14 19.39
CA GLY A 63 -0.23 3.16 19.85
C GLY A 63 -1.62 3.27 19.21
N GLU A 64 -1.79 4.09 18.17
CA GLU A 64 -3.09 4.30 17.48
C GLU A 64 -3.60 3.04 16.79
N TYR A 65 -2.70 2.12 16.40
CA TYR A 65 -2.99 0.89 15.68
C TYR A 65 -2.78 -0.38 16.52
N ALA A 66 -2.92 -0.30 17.85
CA ALA A 66 -2.60 -1.40 18.77
C ALA A 66 -3.31 -2.73 18.41
N ASP A 67 -4.54 -2.66 17.89
CA ASP A 67 -5.37 -3.82 17.55
C ASP A 67 -5.30 -4.24 16.06
N SER A 68 -4.62 -3.45 15.21
CA SER A 68 -4.57 -3.75 13.78
C SER A 68 -3.53 -4.83 13.48
N PRO A 69 -3.93 -5.97 12.86
CA PRO A 69 -2.98 -7.00 12.46
C PRO A 69 -2.18 -6.64 11.20
N LEU A 70 -2.53 -5.56 10.52
CA LEU A 70 -1.98 -5.15 9.22
C LEU A 70 -1.36 -3.75 9.22
N ALA A 71 -1.26 -3.09 10.38
CA ALA A 71 -0.63 -1.77 10.47
C ALA A 71 0.79 -1.80 9.87
N GLY A 72 1.05 -0.90 8.91
CA GLY A 72 2.34 -0.80 8.21
C GLY A 72 2.59 -1.85 7.13
N VAL A 73 1.67 -2.81 6.90
CA VAL A 73 1.81 -3.81 5.84
C VAL A 73 1.47 -3.17 4.48
N PRO A 74 2.36 -3.21 3.47
CA PRO A 74 2.06 -2.70 2.13
C PRO A 74 0.95 -3.51 1.45
N VAL A 75 0.02 -2.83 0.79
CA VAL A 75 -1.08 -3.45 0.06
C VAL A 75 -1.19 -2.88 -1.35
N ALA A 76 -1.39 -3.75 -2.33
CA ALA A 76 -1.75 -3.37 -3.69
C ALA A 76 -3.27 -3.46 -3.88
N ILE A 77 -3.85 -2.46 -4.53
CA ILE A 77 -5.29 -2.36 -4.77
C ILE A 77 -5.57 -2.65 -6.24
N LYS A 78 -6.52 -3.55 -6.52
CA LYS A 78 -6.95 -3.84 -7.89
C LYS A 78 -7.51 -2.56 -8.52
N ASP A 79 -7.15 -2.30 -9.78
CA ASP A 79 -7.52 -1.09 -10.56
C ASP A 79 -9.04 -0.97 -10.89
N ASN A 80 -9.90 -1.62 -10.13
CA ASN A 80 -11.35 -1.45 -10.17
C ASN A 80 -11.92 -0.98 -8.82
N MET A 81 -11.06 -0.59 -7.88
CA MET A 81 -11.42 0.02 -6.61
C MET A 81 -10.89 1.45 -6.58
N CYS A 82 -11.79 2.41 -6.38
CA CYS A 82 -11.44 3.83 -6.38
C CYS A 82 -10.56 4.20 -5.19
N ILE A 83 -9.53 5.00 -5.46
CA ILE A 83 -8.76 5.73 -4.45
C ILE A 83 -8.80 7.20 -4.88
N GLU A 84 -9.19 8.08 -3.96
CA GLU A 84 -9.37 9.49 -4.28
C GLU A 84 -8.10 10.10 -4.88
N GLY A 85 -8.23 10.75 -6.03
CA GLY A 85 -7.13 11.41 -6.73
C GLY A 85 -6.12 10.49 -7.40
N ILE A 86 -6.28 9.15 -7.36
CA ILE A 86 -5.42 8.19 -8.06
C ILE A 86 -6.15 7.63 -9.28
N LEU A 87 -5.45 7.58 -10.42
CA LEU A 87 -6.00 7.04 -11.67
C LEU A 87 -6.55 5.63 -11.46
N THR A 88 -7.84 5.44 -11.78
CA THR A 88 -8.54 4.15 -11.71
C THR A 88 -9.13 3.85 -13.08
N THR A 89 -8.63 2.84 -13.78
CA THR A 89 -9.00 2.61 -15.19
C THR A 89 -9.93 1.42 -15.41
N CYS A 90 -10.14 0.57 -14.40
CA CYS A 90 -10.74 -0.76 -14.56
C CYS A 90 -10.06 -1.58 -15.67
N SER A 91 -8.79 -1.28 -15.95
CA SER A 91 -8.04 -1.77 -17.11
C SER A 91 -8.78 -1.60 -18.45
N SER A 92 -9.53 -0.51 -18.60
CA SER A 92 -10.37 -0.21 -19.76
C SER A 92 -10.06 1.16 -20.34
N LYS A 93 -10.13 1.27 -21.67
CA LYS A 93 -10.01 2.56 -22.37
C LYS A 93 -11.11 3.56 -21.99
N ILE A 94 -12.26 3.07 -21.52
CA ILE A 94 -13.39 3.92 -21.11
C ILE A 94 -13.02 4.83 -19.94
N LEU A 95 -12.20 4.35 -19.01
CA LEU A 95 -11.82 5.07 -17.79
C LEU A 95 -10.32 5.42 -17.78
N ASN A 96 -9.68 5.51 -18.95
CA ASN A 96 -8.23 5.72 -19.05
C ASN A 96 -7.74 7.06 -18.45
N ASN A 97 -8.64 8.00 -18.17
CA ASN A 97 -8.38 9.30 -17.58
C ASN A 97 -9.30 9.60 -16.39
N PHE A 98 -9.82 8.56 -15.72
CA PHE A 98 -10.72 8.71 -14.59
C PHE A 98 -9.96 8.82 -13.26
N TYR A 99 -10.10 9.97 -12.60
CA TYR A 99 -9.57 10.23 -11.27
C TYR A 99 -10.76 10.35 -10.30
N PRO A 100 -10.99 9.35 -9.43
CA PRO A 100 -12.13 9.36 -8.52
C PRO A 100 -12.05 10.52 -7.51
N THR A 101 -13.21 11.06 -7.14
CA THR A 101 -13.38 12.04 -6.04
C THR A 101 -13.79 11.37 -4.72
N TYR A 102 -13.54 10.06 -4.61
CA TYR A 102 -13.87 9.26 -3.43
C TYR A 102 -12.96 8.03 -3.36
N THR A 103 -12.81 7.49 -2.16
CA THR A 103 -12.13 6.22 -1.91
C THR A 103 -13.16 5.14 -1.60
N ALA A 104 -13.00 3.95 -2.17
CA ALA A 104 -13.89 2.82 -1.92
C ALA A 104 -13.82 2.39 -0.44
N GLU A 105 -14.96 2.02 0.16
CA GLU A 105 -15.04 1.65 1.59
C GLU A 105 -14.08 0.50 1.96
N ALA A 106 -13.89 -0.47 1.06
CA ALA A 106 -12.93 -1.55 1.26
C ALA A 106 -11.49 -1.04 1.40
N VAL A 107 -11.11 0.01 0.67
CA VAL A 107 -9.79 0.65 0.78
C VAL A 107 -9.71 1.49 2.06
N LEU A 108 -10.76 2.22 2.42
CA LEU A 108 -10.82 2.95 3.69
C LEU A 108 -10.66 2.02 4.90
N ASN A 109 -11.23 0.82 4.85
CA ASN A 109 -11.08 -0.18 5.91
C ASN A 109 -9.65 -0.71 6.05
N LEU A 110 -8.82 -0.63 5.02
CA LEU A 110 -7.41 -0.99 5.08
C LEU A 110 -6.53 0.12 5.69
N GLN A 111 -7.08 1.33 5.85
CA GLN A 111 -6.39 2.50 6.42
C GLN A 111 -6.71 2.71 7.91
N LYS A 112 -7.59 1.87 8.47
CA LYS A 112 -7.99 1.85 9.89
C LYS A 112 -7.15 0.82 10.65
#